data_AF-A0A336M0P4-F1
#
_entry.id   AF-A0A336M0P4-F1
#
_cell.length_a   1.000
_cell.length_b   1.000
_cell.length_c   1.000
_cell.angle_alpha   90.00
_cell.angle_beta   90.00
_cell.angle_gamma   90.00
#
_symmetry.space_group_name_H-M   'P 1'
#
loop_
_entity.id
_entity.type
_entity.pdbx_description
1 polymer ?
#
loop_
_entity_poly.entity_id
_entity_poly.type
_entity_poly.pdbx_seq_one_letter_code
_entity_poly.pdbx_strand_id
1 'polypeptide(L)'
;MNVNQTTGRVDKLDSSFSRSRSSSMSSLENITSEAVTCLAFTDSYTKKSDPSALLPTLWIGTSLGSVLTVSINLPESDNRKIQPMVVSFLGGPIFRLKGSILAMSFLDCNGGLIPYSFESWRDENKRDNALIGTPTKATNRMSPTMGGSGSGDSAFSDRQFIVITSEKQARVVALPSQNCVYRQQIVDTEFIVKAEIVSMKDSVCLVCYASHGHLLAYTLPSLKPLLDVDFLPLADLR
;
A
#
# COMPACT_ATOMS: atom_id res chain seq x y z
N MET A 1 -28.46 35.31 69.80
CA MET A 1 -28.74 35.47 68.36
C MET A 1 -27.62 36.29 67.75
N ASN A 2 -26.97 35.66 66.75
CA ASN A 2 -25.99 36.12 65.77
C ASN A 2 -24.67 36.78 66.20
N VAL A 3 -23.61 36.12 65.73
CA VAL A 3 -22.20 36.17 66.13
C VAL A 3 -21.38 36.87 65.03
N ASN A 4 -20.62 37.87 65.49
CA ASN A 4 -19.33 38.43 65.07
C ASN A 4 -18.83 38.28 63.63
N GLN A 5 -18.55 39.45 63.04
CA GLN A 5 -17.48 39.71 62.06
C GLN A 5 -16.10 39.45 62.67
N THR A 6 -15.20 38.79 61.93
CA THR A 6 -13.75 39.02 62.00
C THR A 6 -13.05 38.65 60.69
N THR A 7 -12.39 39.67 60.13
CA THR A 7 -11.10 39.70 59.40
C THR A 7 -10.50 38.44 58.78
N GLY A 8 -10.16 38.53 57.49
CA GLY A 8 -9.11 37.72 56.86
C GLY A 8 -8.57 38.41 55.59
N ARG A 9 -7.41 39.07 55.70
CA ARG A 9 -6.56 39.52 54.58
C ARG A 9 -5.27 38.71 54.67
N VAL A 10 -5.08 37.72 53.79
CA VAL A 10 -3.78 37.11 53.51
C VAL A 10 -3.76 36.66 52.04
N ASP A 11 -2.85 37.30 51.31
CA ASP A 11 -2.03 36.88 50.17
C ASP A 11 -2.64 36.30 48.88
N LYS A 12 -2.51 37.12 47.83
CA LYS A 12 -2.42 36.72 46.43
C LYS A 12 -1.23 35.78 46.25
N LEU A 13 -1.47 34.55 45.82
CA LEU A 13 -0.50 33.75 45.11
C LEU A 13 -1.14 33.09 43.89
N ASP A 14 -0.46 33.28 42.76
CA ASP A 14 -0.71 32.68 41.47
C ASP A 14 -1.06 31.20 41.55
N SER A 15 -2.17 30.81 40.91
CA SER A 15 -2.29 29.46 40.37
C SER A 15 -3.08 29.51 39.07
N SER A 16 -2.33 29.84 38.02
CA SER A 16 -2.64 29.51 36.63
C SER A 16 -2.69 27.99 36.46
N PHE A 17 -3.76 27.36 36.93
CA PHE A 17 -4.17 26.04 36.49
C PHE A 17 -5.65 26.10 36.11
N SER A 18 -5.90 26.73 34.96
CA SER A 18 -7.03 26.27 34.14
C SER A 18 -6.73 24.81 33.79
N ARG A 19 -7.30 23.90 34.58
CA ARG A 19 -7.43 22.48 34.25
C ARG A 19 -8.19 22.39 32.94
N SER A 20 -7.46 22.52 31.83
CA SER A 20 -7.90 21.99 30.54
C SER A 20 -7.89 20.48 30.71
N ARG A 21 -9.00 19.92 31.21
CA ARG A 21 -9.32 18.51 31.04
C ARG A 21 -9.57 18.29 29.55
N SER A 22 -8.49 18.23 28.77
CA SER A 22 -8.54 17.48 27.53
C SER A 22 -8.72 16.02 27.96
N SER A 23 -9.86 15.46 27.63
CA SER A 23 -10.24 14.07 27.90
C SER A 23 -9.34 13.13 27.09
N SER A 24 -8.10 12.92 27.51
CA SER A 24 -7.13 12.07 26.80
C SER A 24 -7.23 10.59 27.15
N MET A 25 -8.29 10.15 27.84
CA MET A 25 -8.47 8.75 28.24
C MET A 25 -9.59 8.02 27.49
N SER A 26 -9.92 8.47 26.27
CA SER A 26 -10.82 7.73 25.37
C SER A 26 -10.10 7.16 24.14
N SER A 27 -8.84 7.56 23.88
CA SER A 27 -8.08 7.15 22.70
C SER A 27 -7.25 5.88 22.89
N LEU A 28 -7.11 5.38 24.12
CA LEU A 28 -6.29 4.21 24.43
C LEU A 28 -7.06 2.89 24.41
N GLU A 29 -8.39 2.91 24.43
CA GLU A 29 -9.22 1.69 24.48
C GLU A 29 -9.58 1.12 23.10
N ASN A 30 -9.17 1.77 21.99
CA ASN A 30 -9.42 1.31 20.63
C ASN A 30 -8.16 1.32 19.76
N ILE A 31 -7.00 0.93 20.30
CA ILE A 31 -5.90 0.50 19.44
C ILE A 31 -6.30 -0.89 18.92
N THR A 32 -7.16 -0.92 17.90
CA THR A 32 -7.25 -2.11 17.05
C THR A 32 -5.84 -2.36 16.54
N SER A 33 -5.28 -3.53 16.83
CA SER A 33 -3.96 -3.95 16.32
C SER A 33 -4.05 -4.05 14.79
N GLU A 34 -3.85 -2.94 14.10
CA GLU A 34 -3.76 -2.89 12.65
C GLU A 34 -2.38 -3.42 12.25
N ALA A 35 -2.37 -4.56 11.57
CA ALA A 35 -1.15 -5.20 11.11
C ALA A 35 -0.84 -4.76 9.67
N VAL A 36 0.45 -4.70 9.34
CA VAL A 36 0.91 -4.61 7.95
C VAL A 36 0.82 -6.00 7.33
N THR A 37 0.15 -6.11 6.19
CA THR A 37 -0.15 -7.40 5.55
C THR A 37 0.53 -7.56 4.20
N CYS A 38 0.87 -6.46 3.52
CA CYS A 38 1.71 -6.49 2.33
C CYS A 38 2.44 -5.17 2.12
N LEU A 39 3.57 -5.26 1.41
CA LEU A 39 4.42 -4.13 1.04
C LEU A 39 4.68 -4.17 -0.45
N ALA A 40 4.71 -3.02 -1.10
CA ALA A 40 5.17 -2.89 -2.48
C ALA A 40 6.12 -1.68 -2.60
N PHE A 41 7.37 -1.97 -2.93
CA PHE A 41 8.36 -0.94 -3.22
C PHE A 41 8.47 -0.75 -4.73
N THR A 42 8.35 0.50 -5.20
CA THR A 42 8.41 0.84 -6.61
C THR A 42 8.71 2.31 -6.81
N ASP A 43 9.17 2.68 -8.00
CA ASP A 43 9.13 4.06 -8.46
C ASP A 43 7.72 4.35 -8.99
N SER A 44 6.99 5.26 -8.31
CA SER A 44 5.61 5.59 -8.70
C SER A 44 5.35 7.09 -8.80
N TYR A 45 4.38 7.44 -9.64
CA TYR A 45 3.86 8.80 -9.75
C TYR A 45 2.89 9.08 -8.60
N THR A 46 3.09 10.19 -7.89
CA THR A 46 2.26 10.55 -6.74
C THR A 46 1.62 11.92 -6.93
N LYS A 47 0.37 12.08 -6.49
CA LYS A 47 -0.37 13.35 -6.65
C LYS A 47 0.22 14.53 -5.88
N LYS A 48 1.00 14.26 -4.82
CA LYS A 48 1.56 15.27 -3.92
C LYS A 48 2.97 15.73 -4.29
N SER A 49 3.66 14.95 -5.11
CA SER A 49 4.92 15.35 -5.75
C SER A 49 4.64 15.98 -7.10
N ASP A 50 5.69 16.41 -7.79
CA ASP A 50 5.62 16.69 -9.23
C ASP A 50 4.96 15.49 -9.94
N PRO A 51 3.78 15.66 -10.57
CA PRO A 51 3.05 14.58 -11.24
C PRO A 51 3.81 13.97 -12.43
N SER A 52 4.83 14.67 -12.92
CA SER A 52 5.70 14.21 -14.00
C SER A 52 6.92 13.43 -13.52
N ALA A 53 7.22 13.47 -12.22
CA ALA A 53 8.37 12.81 -11.62
C ALA A 53 8.01 11.43 -11.05
N LEU A 54 8.83 10.44 -11.37
CA LEU A 54 8.86 9.16 -10.69
C LEU A 54 9.68 9.30 -9.41
N LEU A 55 9.14 8.81 -8.29
CA LEU A 55 9.83 8.82 -7.00
C LEU A 55 9.84 7.41 -6.40
N PRO A 56 10.91 7.03 -5.69
CA PRO A 56 10.93 5.81 -4.90
C PRO A 56 9.84 5.89 -3.82
N THR A 57 8.96 4.89 -3.80
CA THR A 57 7.82 4.83 -2.88
C THR A 57 7.67 3.46 -2.27
N LEU A 58 7.22 3.44 -1.02
CA LEU A 58 6.76 2.26 -0.32
C LEU A 58 5.25 2.36 -0.11
N TRP A 59 4.54 1.38 -0.65
CA TRP A 59 3.10 1.20 -0.47
C TRP A 59 2.86 0.11 0.57
N ILE A 60 1.98 0.39 1.52
CA ILE A 60 1.74 -0.44 2.70
C ILE A 60 0.25 -0.80 2.75
N GLY A 61 -0.06 -2.08 2.62
CA GLY A 61 -1.40 -2.62 2.82
C GLY A 61 -1.57 -3.11 4.26
N THR A 62 -2.76 -2.92 4.83
CA THR A 62 -3.04 -3.29 6.22
C THR A 62 -4.16 -4.32 6.37
N SER A 63 -4.22 -4.95 7.55
CA SER A 63 -5.25 -5.94 7.92
C SER A 63 -6.66 -5.38 7.97
N LEU A 64 -6.80 -4.05 8.11
CA LEU A 64 -8.10 -3.40 8.09
C LEU A 64 -8.49 -2.87 6.70
N GLY A 65 -7.64 -3.09 5.68
CA GLY A 65 -7.92 -2.72 4.30
C GLY A 65 -7.44 -1.33 3.91
N SER A 66 -6.61 -0.66 4.72
CA SER A 66 -6.00 0.62 4.35
C SER A 66 -4.80 0.40 3.44
N VAL A 67 -4.57 1.38 2.57
CA VAL A 67 -3.34 1.52 1.80
C VAL A 67 -2.69 2.86 2.13
N LEU A 68 -1.49 2.82 2.69
CA LEU A 68 -0.65 3.98 3.00
C LEU A 68 0.48 4.07 1.97
N THR A 69 0.96 5.28 1.72
CA THR A 69 2.09 5.51 0.82
C THR A 69 3.12 6.41 1.46
N VAL A 70 4.37 5.99 1.34
CA VAL A 70 5.54 6.66 1.85
C VAL A 70 6.45 6.98 0.66
N SER A 71 6.81 8.25 0.48
CA SER A 71 7.85 8.65 -0.47
C SER A 71 9.22 8.60 0.19
N ILE A 72 10.22 8.23 -0.59
CA ILE A 72 11.60 8.12 -0.17
C ILE A 72 12.44 9.04 -1.04
N ASN A 73 13.00 10.07 -0.41
CA ASN A 73 13.94 10.98 -1.05
C ASN A 73 15.36 10.48 -0.78
N LEU A 74 15.99 9.94 -1.82
CA LEU A 74 17.36 9.46 -1.77
C LEU A 74 18.33 10.62 -2.04
N PRO A 75 19.39 10.79 -1.21
CA PRO A 75 20.49 11.67 -1.56
C PRO A 75 21.17 11.24 -2.86
N GLU A 76 21.85 12.18 -3.50
CA GLU A 76 22.73 11.91 -4.64
C GLU A 76 23.78 10.86 -4.27
N SER A 77 24.23 10.10 -5.28
CA SER A 77 25.09 8.93 -5.09
C SER A 77 26.32 9.20 -4.23
N ASP A 78 26.96 10.35 -4.42
CA ASP A 78 28.19 10.73 -3.71
C ASP A 78 27.92 11.05 -2.23
N ASN A 79 26.69 11.46 -1.89
CA ASN A 79 26.30 11.90 -0.55
C ASN A 79 25.59 10.81 0.27
N ARG A 80 25.25 9.64 -0.30
CA ARG A 80 24.50 8.58 0.41
C ARG A 80 25.19 8.04 1.67
N LYS A 81 26.51 8.18 1.77
CA LYS A 81 27.28 7.75 2.96
C LYS A 81 27.26 8.76 4.10
N ILE A 82 26.90 10.02 3.82
CA ILE A 82 27.07 11.14 4.75
C ILE A 82 25.71 11.79 5.07
N GLN A 83 24.75 11.68 4.15
CA GLN A 83 23.40 12.21 4.30
C GLN A 83 22.38 11.09 4.49
N PRO A 84 21.49 11.16 5.49
CA PRO A 84 20.40 10.20 5.63
C PRO A 84 19.36 10.36 4.53
N MET A 85 18.68 9.27 4.17
CA MET A 85 17.48 9.34 3.33
C MET A 85 16.33 10.00 4.10
N VAL A 86 15.51 10.78 3.39
CA VAL A 86 14.32 11.41 3.98
C VAL A 86 13.09 10.61 3.58
N VAL A 87 12.33 10.18 4.58
CA VAL A 87 11.10 9.42 4.41
C VAL A 87 9.93 10.34 4.74
N SER A 88 8.90 10.35 3.90
CA SER A 88 7.74 11.23 4.10
C SER A 88 6.44 10.48 3.80
N PHE A 89 5.49 10.54 4.73
CA PHE A 89 4.15 10.00 4.50
C PHE A 89 3.40 10.93 3.55
N LEU A 90 2.83 10.38 2.48
CA LEU A 90 2.09 11.16 1.48
C LEU A 90 0.64 11.43 1.93
N GLY A 91 0.40 11.65 3.22
CA GLY A 91 -0.93 11.88 3.83
C GLY A 91 -1.50 10.67 4.56
N GLY A 92 -2.82 10.70 4.80
CA GLY A 92 -3.58 9.58 5.34
C GLY A 92 -3.78 8.44 4.32
N PRO A 93 -4.52 7.38 4.69
CA PRO A 93 -4.81 6.26 3.79
C PRO A 93 -5.40 6.75 2.47
N ILE A 94 -4.76 6.36 1.36
CA ILE A 94 -5.19 6.76 0.02
C ILE A 94 -6.40 5.92 -0.40
N PHE A 95 -6.42 4.66 -0.01
CA PHE A 95 -7.51 3.73 -0.29
C PHE A 95 -7.91 2.97 0.96
N ARG A 96 -9.21 2.67 1.05
CA ARG A 96 -9.78 1.76 2.03
C ARG A 96 -10.65 0.74 1.30
N LEU A 97 -10.29 -0.54 1.41
CA LEU A 97 -11.03 -1.67 0.86
C LEU A 97 -11.68 -2.47 2.00
N LYS A 98 -12.70 -3.28 1.67
CA LYS A 98 -13.33 -4.22 2.61
C LYS A 98 -12.39 -5.42 2.79
N GLY A 99 -12.04 -5.74 4.04
CA GLY A 99 -11.13 -6.83 4.39
C GLY A 99 -9.65 -6.47 4.23
N SER A 100 -8.79 -7.34 4.72
CA SER A 100 -7.32 -7.19 4.69
C SER A 100 -6.79 -7.02 3.27
N ILE A 101 -5.78 -6.17 3.07
CA ILE A 101 -5.07 -6.11 1.78
C ILE A 101 -4.14 -7.32 1.67
N LEU A 102 -4.32 -8.10 0.61
CA LEU A 102 -3.58 -9.34 0.38
C LEU A 102 -2.43 -9.16 -0.63
N ALA A 103 -2.63 -8.34 -1.65
CA ALA A 103 -1.64 -8.13 -2.70
C ALA A 103 -1.72 -6.72 -3.29
N MET A 104 -0.55 -6.18 -3.63
CA MET A 104 -0.42 -4.96 -4.42
C MET A 104 0.65 -5.17 -5.49
N SER A 105 0.37 -4.68 -6.71
CA SER A 105 1.33 -4.70 -7.80
C SER A 105 1.11 -3.54 -8.76
N PHE A 106 2.16 -3.18 -9.49
CA PHE A 106 2.17 -2.03 -10.39
C PHE A 106 2.23 -2.48 -11.83
N LEU A 107 1.48 -1.77 -12.68
CA LEU A 107 1.47 -1.95 -14.11
C LEU A 107 1.91 -0.64 -14.78
N ASP A 108 2.58 -0.76 -15.92
CA ASP A 108 2.86 0.39 -16.79
C ASP A 108 1.59 0.82 -17.54
N CYS A 109 1.69 1.88 -18.35
CA CYS A 109 0.57 2.38 -19.15
C CYS A 109 0.04 1.38 -20.19
N ASN A 110 0.82 0.36 -20.56
CA ASN A 110 0.42 -0.69 -21.49
C ASN A 110 -0.22 -1.89 -20.77
N GLY A 111 -0.30 -1.87 -19.43
CA GLY A 111 -0.80 -2.98 -18.63
C GLY A 111 0.24 -4.08 -18.36
N GLY A 112 1.50 -3.84 -18.70
CA GLY A 112 2.61 -4.74 -18.40
C GLY A 112 3.01 -4.66 -16.93
N LEU A 113 3.43 -5.79 -16.34
CA LEU A 113 3.83 -5.84 -14.94
C LEU A 113 5.16 -5.09 -14.73
N ILE A 114 5.16 -4.11 -13.83
CA ILE A 114 6.39 -3.46 -13.38
C ILE A 114 7.05 -4.39 -12.37
N PRO A 115 8.29 -4.85 -12.60
CA PRO A 115 9.00 -5.71 -11.67
C PRO A 115 9.17 -5.04 -10.31
N TYR A 116 9.11 -5.83 -9.23
CA TYR A 116 9.44 -5.33 -7.91
C TYR A 116 10.87 -4.84 -7.86
N SER A 117 11.08 -3.61 -7.40
CA SER A 117 12.42 -3.01 -7.27
C SER A 117 13.12 -3.43 -5.97
N PHE A 118 12.77 -4.58 -5.41
CA PHE A 118 13.39 -5.16 -4.21
C PHE A 118 13.70 -6.63 -4.43
N GLU A 119 14.77 -7.10 -3.79
CA GLU A 119 15.05 -8.52 -3.66
C GLU A 119 14.97 -8.91 -2.18
N SER A 120 14.45 -10.10 -1.88
CA SER A 120 14.54 -10.65 -0.53
C SER A 120 16.01 -10.74 -0.13
N TRP A 121 16.34 -10.23 1.06
CA TRP A 121 17.68 -10.36 1.61
C TRP A 121 18.07 -11.85 1.68
N ARG A 122 19.22 -12.22 1.08
CA ARG A 122 19.77 -13.56 1.12
C ARG A 122 21.04 -13.56 1.96
N ASP A 123 21.18 -14.56 2.81
CA ASP A 123 22.42 -14.82 3.53
C ASP A 123 23.43 -15.42 2.55
N GLU A 124 24.48 -14.66 2.20
CA GLU A 124 25.56 -15.03 1.28
C GLU A 124 26.23 -16.37 1.65
N ASN A 125 26.13 -16.79 2.92
CA ASN A 125 26.78 -18.00 3.42
C ASN A 125 25.98 -19.30 3.21
N LYS A 126 24.75 -19.26 2.69
CA LYS A 126 23.97 -20.45 2.36
C LYS A 126 23.85 -20.62 0.84
N ARG A 127 24.87 -21.23 0.23
CA ARG A 127 24.70 -21.87 -1.08
C ARG A 127 24.02 -23.22 -0.85
N ASP A 128 22.69 -23.28 -0.90
CA ASP A 128 22.02 -24.50 -1.39
C ASP A 128 20.54 -24.29 -1.76
N ASN A 129 20.21 -24.87 -2.91
CA ASN A 129 18.92 -25.39 -3.36
C ASN A 129 17.63 -24.66 -2.96
N ALA A 130 17.22 -23.67 -3.76
CA ALA A 130 15.84 -23.19 -3.77
C ALA A 130 15.29 -23.11 -5.20
N LEU A 131 14.83 -24.26 -5.72
CA LEU A 131 13.92 -24.37 -6.86
C LEU A 131 12.45 -24.11 -6.48
N ILE A 132 12.19 -23.44 -5.35
CA ILE A 132 10.85 -23.03 -4.91
C ILE A 132 10.89 -21.55 -4.53
N GLY A 133 11.17 -20.72 -5.53
CA GLY A 133 10.79 -19.32 -5.57
C GLY A 133 10.10 -19.13 -6.90
N THR A 134 8.95 -18.47 -6.92
CA THR A 134 8.25 -18.12 -8.17
C THR A 134 9.29 -17.59 -9.17
N PRO A 135 9.36 -18.14 -10.40
CA PRO A 135 10.37 -17.72 -11.36
C PRO A 135 9.95 -16.38 -11.96
N THR A 136 10.04 -15.30 -11.18
CA THR A 136 10.20 -13.96 -11.75
C THR A 136 11.63 -13.86 -12.22
N LYS A 137 11.94 -14.56 -13.32
CA LYS A 137 13.21 -14.43 -14.03
C LYS A 137 13.19 -13.03 -14.67
N ALA A 138 13.52 -12.02 -13.86
CA ALA A 138 13.71 -10.66 -14.30
C ALA A 138 14.91 -10.66 -15.24
N THR A 139 14.66 -10.63 -16.54
CA THR A 139 15.64 -10.09 -17.48
C THR A 139 15.92 -8.67 -17.01
N ASN A 140 17.13 -8.46 -16.46
CA ASN A 140 17.71 -7.15 -16.20
C ASN A 140 17.46 -6.23 -17.40
N ARG A 141 16.41 -5.40 -17.32
CA ARG A 141 16.33 -4.17 -18.09
C ARG A 141 16.19 -3.06 -17.07
N MET A 142 17.31 -2.34 -16.97
CA MET A 142 17.45 -1.06 -16.29
C MET A 142 16.23 -0.17 -16.54
N SER A 143 15.91 0.61 -15.51
CA SER A 143 15.21 1.91 -15.51
C SER A 143 14.63 2.37 -16.86
N PRO A 144 13.34 2.74 -16.93
CA PRO A 144 12.82 3.40 -18.12
C PRO A 144 13.51 4.75 -18.25
N THR A 145 14.52 4.82 -19.11
CA THR A 145 15.11 6.07 -19.55
C THR A 145 14.15 6.64 -20.59
N MET A 146 13.22 7.49 -20.17
CA MET A 146 12.47 8.32 -21.11
C MET A 146 13.18 9.67 -21.22
N GLY A 147 14.24 9.70 -22.03
CA GLY A 147 14.68 10.92 -22.69
C GLY A 147 13.85 11.11 -23.95
N GLY A 148 13.35 12.33 -24.18
CA GLY A 148 12.71 12.69 -25.45
C GLY A 148 11.56 13.68 -25.32
N SER A 149 11.92 14.96 -25.43
CA SER A 149 11.05 16.10 -25.71
C SER A 149 9.92 15.81 -26.70
N GLY A 150 8.67 16.06 -26.29
CA GLY A 150 7.48 16.09 -27.12
C GLY A 150 6.54 17.18 -26.61
N SER A 151 6.29 18.15 -27.47
CA SER A 151 5.48 19.36 -27.30
C SER A 151 4.05 19.13 -26.78
N GLY A 152 3.61 19.99 -25.85
CA GLY A 152 2.23 20.47 -25.74
C GLY A 152 1.19 19.51 -25.16
N ASP A 153 0.72 19.84 -23.95
CA ASP A 153 -0.62 19.51 -23.43
C ASP A 153 -0.92 18.08 -22.91
N SER A 154 0.04 17.42 -22.24
CA SER A 154 -0.25 16.15 -21.52
C SER A 154 0.30 16.10 -20.09
N ALA A 155 0.22 17.20 -19.35
CA ALA A 155 0.78 17.32 -18.01
C ALA A 155 0.18 16.35 -16.96
N PHE A 156 -0.93 15.65 -17.30
CA PHE A 156 -1.68 14.81 -16.36
C PHE A 156 -2.22 13.49 -16.94
N SER A 157 -1.58 12.93 -17.98
CA SER A 157 -1.98 11.58 -18.43
C SER A 157 -1.64 10.54 -17.35
N ASP A 158 -2.54 9.60 -17.09
CA ASP A 158 -2.25 8.44 -16.25
C ASP A 158 -1.15 7.58 -16.90
N ARG A 159 -0.08 7.29 -16.16
CA ARG A 159 1.15 6.65 -16.69
C ARG A 159 1.40 5.27 -16.11
N GLN A 160 0.78 4.95 -14.98
CA GLN A 160 0.91 3.68 -14.29
C GLN A 160 -0.44 3.31 -13.67
N PHE A 161 -0.60 2.03 -13.38
CA PHE A 161 -1.71 1.53 -12.58
C PHE A 161 -1.19 0.78 -11.36
N ILE A 162 -1.89 0.89 -10.23
CA ILE A 162 -1.73 0.00 -9.09
C ILE A 162 -2.94 -0.92 -9.01
N VAL A 163 -2.67 -2.22 -8.92
CA VAL A 163 -3.65 -3.26 -8.64
C VAL A 163 -3.62 -3.51 -7.14
N ILE A 164 -4.76 -3.35 -6.46
CA ILE A 164 -4.90 -3.55 -5.01
C ILE A 164 -5.98 -4.61 -4.80
N THR A 165 -5.60 -5.72 -4.17
CA THR A 165 -6.52 -6.83 -3.89
C THR A 165 -6.68 -7.01 -2.39
N SER A 166 -7.93 -7.01 -1.92
CA SER A 166 -8.29 -7.36 -0.55
C SER A 166 -8.96 -8.73 -0.48
N GLU A 167 -9.27 -9.19 0.73
CA GLU A 167 -10.05 -10.40 0.99
C GLU A 167 -11.41 -10.45 0.30
N LYS A 168 -11.93 -9.32 -0.19
CA LYS A 168 -13.29 -9.22 -0.74
C LYS A 168 -13.35 -8.68 -2.17
N GLN A 169 -12.43 -7.80 -2.53
CA GLN A 169 -12.50 -7.07 -3.81
C GLN A 169 -11.11 -6.76 -4.36
N ALA A 170 -11.03 -6.56 -5.67
CA ALA A 170 -9.88 -5.96 -6.33
C ALA A 170 -10.23 -4.59 -6.90
N ARG A 171 -9.25 -3.70 -6.94
CA ARG A 171 -9.33 -2.41 -7.62
C ARG A 171 -8.07 -2.18 -8.45
N VAL A 172 -8.25 -1.53 -9.59
CA VAL A 172 -7.14 -0.98 -10.38
C VAL A 172 -7.28 0.52 -10.41
N VAL A 173 -6.23 1.20 -9.97
CA VAL A 173 -6.20 2.64 -9.78
C VAL A 173 -5.09 3.24 -10.62
N ALA A 174 -5.41 4.30 -11.36
CA ALA A 174 -4.46 5.00 -12.20
C ALA A 174 -3.63 6.01 -11.40
N LEU A 175 -2.37 6.19 -11.78
CA LEU A 175 -1.43 7.11 -11.15
C LEU A 175 -0.91 8.13 -12.18
N PRO A 176 -0.79 9.42 -11.80
CA PRO A 176 -0.94 9.97 -10.44
C PRO A 176 -2.37 10.37 -10.05
N SER A 177 -3.35 10.26 -10.95
CA SER A 177 -4.71 10.80 -10.70
C SER A 177 -5.42 10.17 -9.50
N GLN A 178 -5.05 8.93 -9.15
CA GLN A 178 -5.69 8.07 -8.16
C GLN A 178 -7.15 7.73 -8.51
N ASN A 179 -7.50 7.81 -9.80
CA ASN A 179 -8.79 7.39 -10.29
C ASN A 179 -8.90 5.86 -10.30
N CYS A 180 -9.90 5.33 -9.58
CA CYS A 180 -10.21 3.90 -9.62
C CYS A 180 -10.86 3.56 -10.97
N VAL A 181 -10.10 2.96 -11.88
CA VAL A 181 -10.54 2.67 -13.25
C VAL A 181 -11.35 1.38 -13.31
N TYR A 182 -10.92 0.36 -12.57
CA TYR A 182 -11.62 -0.92 -12.51
C TYR A 182 -11.84 -1.35 -11.06
N ARG A 183 -12.96 -2.03 -10.83
CA ARG A 183 -13.35 -2.57 -9.53
C ARG A 183 -14.09 -3.88 -9.72
N GLN A 184 -13.70 -4.88 -8.96
CA GLN A 184 -14.35 -6.18 -8.95
C GLN A 184 -14.62 -6.61 -7.52
N GLN A 185 -15.88 -6.89 -7.20
CA GLN A 185 -16.23 -7.66 -6.00
C GLN A 185 -15.92 -9.11 -6.32
N ILE A 186 -14.95 -9.71 -5.63
CA ILE A 186 -14.50 -11.09 -5.92
C ILE A 186 -15.40 -12.07 -5.19
N VAL A 187 -15.66 -11.82 -3.90
CA VAL A 187 -16.51 -12.64 -3.03
C VAL A 187 -17.33 -11.76 -2.10
N ASP A 188 -18.57 -12.12 -1.80
CA ASP A 188 -19.43 -11.32 -0.91
C ASP A 188 -19.37 -11.81 0.56
N THR A 189 -19.84 -13.03 0.79
CA THR A 189 -19.87 -13.68 2.12
C THR A 189 -18.53 -14.30 2.49
N GLU A 190 -17.92 -15.01 1.54
CA GLU A 190 -16.62 -15.68 1.66
C GLU A 190 -15.42 -14.73 1.62
N PHE A 191 -14.20 -15.21 1.83
CA PHE A 191 -12.99 -14.39 1.75
C PHE A 191 -11.91 -15.02 0.86
N ILE A 192 -11.08 -14.17 0.28
CA ILE A 192 -9.88 -14.61 -0.43
C ILE A 192 -8.79 -14.90 0.59
N VAL A 193 -8.21 -16.10 0.50
CA VAL A 193 -7.14 -16.58 1.39
C VAL A 193 -5.79 -16.05 0.89
N LYS A 194 -5.58 -16.12 -0.43
CA LYS A 194 -4.35 -15.66 -1.08
C LYS A 194 -4.69 -15.01 -2.42
N ALA A 195 -4.01 -13.92 -2.74
CA ALA A 195 -4.06 -13.28 -4.03
C ALA A 195 -2.63 -13.10 -4.58
N GLU A 196 -2.45 -13.27 -5.88
CA GLU A 196 -1.16 -13.13 -6.54
C GLU A 196 -1.34 -12.53 -7.93
N ILE A 197 -0.46 -11.58 -8.29
CA ILE A 197 -0.42 -11.01 -9.63
C ILE A 197 0.65 -11.77 -10.40
N VAL A 198 0.26 -12.46 -11.47
CA VAL A 198 1.16 -13.33 -12.23
C VAL A 198 1.21 -12.91 -13.69
N SER A 199 2.40 -13.06 -14.28
CA SER A 199 2.57 -12.95 -15.72
C SER A 199 2.33 -14.32 -16.37
N MET A 200 1.39 -14.39 -17.30
CA MET A 200 1.07 -15.58 -18.08
C MET A 200 1.37 -15.29 -19.56
N LYS A 201 2.48 -15.83 -20.07
CA LYS A 201 3.00 -15.53 -21.41
C LYS A 201 3.14 -14.01 -21.60
N ASP A 202 2.33 -13.42 -22.47
CA ASP A 202 2.35 -12.00 -22.83
C ASP A 202 1.29 -11.15 -22.09
N SER A 203 0.61 -11.74 -21.10
CA SER A 203 -0.47 -11.10 -20.35
C SER A 203 -0.22 -11.13 -18.84
N VAL A 204 -0.87 -10.22 -18.12
CA VAL A 204 -0.84 -10.18 -16.66
C VAL A 204 -2.25 -10.46 -16.14
N CYS A 205 -2.35 -11.26 -15.09
CA CYS A 205 -3.63 -11.54 -14.44
C CYS A 205 -3.49 -11.56 -12.91
N LEU A 206 -4.62 -11.31 -12.25
CA LEU A 206 -4.81 -11.54 -10.82
C LEU A 206 -5.34 -12.95 -10.64
N VAL A 207 -4.69 -13.75 -9.79
CA VAL A 207 -5.17 -15.07 -9.37
C VAL A 207 -5.50 -15.01 -7.88
N CYS A 208 -6.68 -15.52 -7.52
CA CYS A 208 -7.18 -15.55 -6.15
C CYS A 208 -7.57 -16.97 -5.76
N TYR A 209 -7.16 -17.39 -4.57
CA TYR A 209 -7.63 -18.61 -3.93
C TYR A 209 -8.63 -18.25 -2.85
N ALA A 210 -9.87 -18.70 -3.00
CA ALA A 210 -10.99 -18.36 -2.12
C ALA A 210 -11.21 -19.43 -1.04
N SER A 211 -11.76 -19.04 0.12
CA SER A 211 -11.98 -19.92 1.28
C SER A 211 -12.80 -21.17 0.99
N HIS A 212 -13.79 -21.04 0.11
CA HIS A 212 -14.63 -22.14 -0.39
C HIS A 212 -13.93 -23.06 -1.41
N GLY A 213 -12.67 -22.80 -1.75
CA GLY A 213 -11.82 -23.72 -2.49
C GLY A 213 -11.68 -23.46 -3.98
N HIS A 214 -12.19 -22.34 -4.48
CA HIS A 214 -12.08 -21.97 -5.88
C HIS A 214 -10.78 -21.21 -6.18
N LEU A 215 -10.24 -21.45 -7.37
CA LEU A 215 -9.23 -20.60 -8.01
C LEU A 215 -9.90 -19.69 -9.02
N LEU A 216 -9.85 -18.40 -8.74
CA LEU A 216 -10.41 -17.34 -9.57
C LEU A 216 -9.27 -16.63 -10.29
N ALA A 217 -9.42 -16.33 -11.58
CA ALA A 217 -8.48 -15.50 -12.31
C ALA A 217 -9.18 -14.34 -13.03
N TYR A 218 -8.54 -13.18 -13.05
CA TYR A 218 -9.04 -11.96 -13.69
C TYR A 218 -7.95 -11.33 -14.57
N THR A 219 -8.30 -10.89 -15.77
CA THR A 219 -7.41 -10.10 -16.62
C THR A 219 -6.97 -8.83 -15.91
N LEU A 220 -5.76 -8.37 -16.17
CA LEU A 220 -5.31 -7.03 -15.80
C LEU A 220 -5.00 -6.21 -17.06
N PRO A 221 -5.23 -4.87 -17.02
CA PRO A 221 -5.77 -4.10 -15.90
C PRO A 221 -7.30 -4.20 -15.74
N SER A 222 -8.02 -4.81 -16.69
CA SER A 222 -9.49 -4.63 -16.79
C SER A 222 -10.34 -5.37 -15.76
N LEU A 223 -9.76 -6.24 -14.93
CA LEU A 223 -10.44 -7.11 -13.96
C LEU A 223 -11.58 -7.95 -14.55
N LYS A 224 -11.55 -8.28 -15.85
CA LYS A 224 -12.53 -9.19 -16.45
C LYS A 224 -12.24 -10.63 -16.01
N PRO A 225 -13.25 -11.40 -15.57
CA PRO A 225 -13.07 -12.81 -15.22
C PRO A 225 -12.45 -13.62 -16.38
N LEU A 226 -11.51 -14.50 -16.05
CA LEU A 226 -10.85 -15.43 -16.96
C LEU A 226 -11.14 -16.90 -16.60
N LEU A 227 -11.14 -17.18 -15.30
CA LEU A 227 -11.22 -18.54 -14.77
C LEU A 227 -11.97 -18.52 -13.45
N ASP A 228 -12.79 -19.54 -13.24
CA ASP A 228 -13.35 -19.93 -11.96
C ASP A 228 -13.42 -21.45 -11.97
N VAL A 229 -12.57 -22.09 -11.17
CA VAL A 229 -12.46 -23.55 -11.12
C VAL A 229 -12.33 -24.04 -9.69
N ASP A 230 -12.93 -25.20 -9.42
CA ASP A 230 -12.78 -25.91 -8.16
C ASP A 230 -11.32 -26.37 -7.97
N PHE A 231 -10.80 -26.23 -6.76
CA PHE A 231 -9.50 -26.75 -6.36
C PHE A 231 -9.57 -27.56 -5.06
N LEU A 232 -9.59 -26.88 -3.92
CA LEU A 232 -9.62 -27.51 -2.59
C LEU A 232 -10.09 -26.49 -1.55
N PRO A 233 -11.17 -26.71 -0.78
CA PRO A 233 -11.61 -25.79 0.26
C PRO A 233 -10.54 -25.56 1.34
N LEU A 234 -10.52 -24.36 1.93
CA LEU A 234 -9.56 -24.03 3.00
C LEU A 234 -9.73 -24.94 4.22
N ALA A 235 -10.98 -25.36 4.52
CA ALA A 235 -11.28 -26.28 5.61
C ALA A 235 -10.59 -27.65 5.46
N ASP A 236 -10.21 -28.01 4.23
CA ASP A 236 -9.57 -29.28 3.89
C ASP A 236 -8.05 -29.16 3.73
N LEU A 237 -7.48 -27.94 3.82
CA LEU A 237 -6.03 -27.73 3.91
C LEU A 237 -5.55 -28.11 5.32
N ARG A 238 -4.75 -29.17 5.42
CA ARG A 238 -4.12 -29.63 6.66
C ARG A 238 -2.69 -29.12 6.82
#